data_AF-A0A7V5JHR6-F1
#
_entry.id   AF-A0A7V5JHR6-F1
#
_cell.length_a   1.000
_cell.length_b   1.000
_cell.length_c   1.000
_cell.angle_alpha   90.00
_cell.angle_beta   90.00
_cell.angle_gamma   90.00
#
_symmetry.space_group_name_H-M   'P 1'
#
loop_
_entity.id
_entity.type
_entity.pdbx_description
1 polymer ?
#
loop_
_entity_poly.entity_id
_entity_poly.type
_entity_poly.pdbx_seq_one_letter_code
_entity_poly.pdbx_strand_id
1 'polypeptide(L)'
;MRRLTMLLLAALHAGAACADRVVEAILDWEGLTRLSVLAEAPVTRVTVGPGEVVAVGQVLLETDARLLEAKLSAARANLEEARVRLAEAEREHRRNQELYDRTVLSERDLQLAEAEWRAALNRVEAAKAEVVAQERALAWSRIRAPFDGRIVAVYARPGEMIQTACQVPVLVEMAAADAMAAVFDWPQDRPTPGSVKGVFLGRAREAA
;
A
#
# COMPACT_ATOMS: atom_id res chain seq x y z
N MET A 1 57.54 13.11 39.23
CA MET A 1 58.00 12.29 40.36
C MET A 1 56.78 11.57 40.99
N ARG A 2 56.90 10.23 41.12
CA ARG A 2 56.18 9.28 42.01
C ARG A 2 54.65 9.10 41.93
N ARG A 3 54.28 7.89 41.44
CA ARG A 3 53.05 7.16 41.78
C ARG A 3 53.06 6.77 43.27
N LEU A 4 51.89 6.76 43.92
CA LEU A 4 51.64 5.96 45.12
C LEU A 4 50.17 5.50 45.14
N THR A 5 49.95 4.22 44.82
CA THR A 5 48.73 3.46 45.12
C THR A 5 48.83 2.94 46.56
N MET A 6 47.76 3.09 47.35
CA MET A 6 47.58 2.30 48.57
C MET A 6 46.13 1.82 48.66
N LEU A 7 46.01 0.51 48.89
CA LEU A 7 44.81 -0.32 48.78
C LEU A 7 44.27 -0.62 50.19
N LEU A 8 42.97 -0.90 50.24
CA LEU A 8 42.20 -1.63 51.27
C LEU A 8 41.77 -0.90 52.56
N LEU A 9 40.44 -0.74 52.69
CA LEU A 9 39.72 -1.40 53.77
C LEU A 9 38.30 -1.75 53.31
N ALA A 10 37.92 -3.01 53.50
CA ALA A 10 36.62 -3.55 53.15
C ALA A 10 35.57 -3.27 54.25
N ALA A 11 34.31 -3.37 53.81
CA ALA A 11 33.07 -3.47 54.56
C ALA A 11 32.43 -2.15 55.00
N LEU A 12 31.34 -1.77 54.34
CA LEU A 12 29.99 -1.78 54.95
C LEU A 12 28.94 -1.30 53.93
N HIS A 13 27.90 -2.12 53.76
CA HIS A 13 26.53 -1.82 53.32
C HIS A 13 26.19 -0.37 52.96
N ALA A 14 25.88 -0.13 51.68
CA ALA A 14 24.91 0.91 51.31
C ALA A 14 24.43 0.69 49.87
N GLY A 15 23.18 0.21 49.75
CA GLY A 15 22.32 0.40 48.60
C GLY A 15 22.80 -0.16 47.26
N ALA A 16 22.04 -1.08 46.69
CA ALA A 16 21.74 -0.93 45.27
C ALA A 16 21.12 0.46 45.12
N ALA A 17 21.95 1.46 44.85
CA ALA A 17 21.46 2.68 44.25
C ALA A 17 20.90 2.22 42.92
N CYS A 18 19.58 2.04 42.84
CA CYS A 18 18.85 2.34 41.62
C CYS A 18 19.23 3.79 41.31
N ALA A 19 20.35 3.95 40.62
CA ALA A 19 20.73 5.22 40.06
C ALA A 19 19.63 5.50 39.05
N ASP A 20 18.69 6.34 39.46
CA ASP A 20 17.70 6.93 38.59
C ASP A 20 18.49 7.75 37.58
N ARG A 21 18.87 7.10 36.48
CA ARG A 21 19.68 7.68 35.43
C ARG A 21 18.72 8.24 34.42
N VAL A 22 18.60 9.56 34.44
CA VAL A 22 17.93 10.32 33.40
C VAL A 22 18.74 10.14 32.12
N VAL A 23 18.16 9.46 31.14
CA VAL A 23 18.71 9.34 29.78
C VAL A 23 17.85 10.21 28.88
N GLU A 24 18.51 11.02 28.06
CA GLU A 24 17.84 11.81 27.03
C GLU A 24 17.36 10.86 25.93
N ALA A 25 16.05 10.87 25.64
CA ALA A 25 15.44 10.06 24.61
C ALA A 25 14.79 10.95 23.56
N ILE A 26 14.89 10.55 22.29
CA ILE A 26 14.20 11.19 21.17
C ILE A 26 12.85 10.47 21.02
N LEU A 27 11.76 11.24 21.04
CA LEU A 27 10.43 10.71 20.71
C LEU A 27 10.31 10.59 19.20
N ASP A 28 9.98 9.40 18.71
CA ASP A 28 9.71 9.13 17.30
C ASP A 28 8.35 8.44 17.14
N TRP A 29 7.75 8.55 15.95
CA TRP A 29 6.49 7.88 15.65
C TRP A 29 6.73 6.39 15.41
N GLU A 30 5.97 5.55 16.11
CA GLU A 30 5.97 4.12 15.82
C GLU A 30 5.10 3.85 14.56
N GLY A 31 5.64 3.12 13.59
CA GLY A 31 4.85 2.68 12.42
C GLY A 31 4.63 3.74 11.33
N LEU A 32 5.63 4.60 11.07
CA LEU A 32 5.63 5.52 9.93
C LEU A 32 5.39 4.79 8.60
N THR A 33 4.26 5.09 7.98
CA THR A 33 3.90 4.57 6.66
C THR A 33 4.06 5.65 5.63
N ARG A 34 4.92 5.38 4.64
CA ARG A 34 5.16 6.26 3.50
C ARG A 34 4.23 5.87 2.36
N LEU A 35 3.35 6.79 1.99
CA LEU A 35 2.38 6.62 0.92
C LEU A 35 2.88 7.28 -0.36
N SER A 36 2.69 6.57 -1.47
CA SER A 36 3.04 7.03 -2.81
C SER A 36 1.99 6.55 -3.82
N VAL A 37 2.09 7.04 -5.06
CA VAL A 37 1.31 6.54 -6.19
C VAL A 37 2.20 5.80 -7.18
N LEU A 38 1.59 4.88 -7.92
CA LEU A 38 2.27 4.07 -8.93
C LEU A 38 2.23 4.70 -10.33
N ALA A 39 1.38 5.71 -10.55
CA ALA A 39 1.13 6.30 -11.86
C ALA A 39 1.70 7.72 -11.96
N GLU A 40 2.30 8.01 -13.11
CA GLU A 40 2.80 9.34 -13.46
C GLU A 40 1.64 10.24 -13.89
N ALA A 41 1.29 11.19 -13.02
CA ALA A 41 0.22 12.14 -13.26
C ALA A 41 0.45 13.41 -12.45
N PRO A 42 -0.06 14.56 -12.90
CA PRO A 42 -0.06 15.75 -12.08
C PRO A 42 -1.01 15.60 -10.89
N VAL A 43 -0.59 16.12 -9.74
CA VAL A 43 -1.43 16.22 -8.55
C VAL A 43 -2.54 17.22 -8.81
N THR A 44 -3.79 16.80 -8.70
CA THR A 44 -4.94 17.70 -8.92
C THR A 44 -5.35 18.36 -7.61
N ARG A 45 -5.34 17.61 -6.50
CA ARG A 45 -5.82 18.09 -5.20
C ARG A 45 -5.09 17.42 -4.06
N VAL A 46 -4.81 18.21 -3.02
CA VAL A 46 -4.35 17.74 -1.71
C VAL A 46 -5.42 18.13 -0.69
N THR A 47 -5.94 17.16 0.04
CA THR A 47 -7.12 17.36 0.92
C THR A 47 -6.72 17.53 2.40
N VAL A 48 -5.50 17.11 2.76
CA VAL A 48 -5.04 17.06 4.16
C VAL A 48 -3.74 17.85 4.38
N GLY A 49 -3.53 18.30 5.61
CA GLY A 49 -2.30 18.97 6.04
C GLY A 49 -1.49 18.18 7.09
N PRO A 50 -0.21 18.52 7.31
CA PRO A 50 0.56 17.99 8.43
C PRO A 50 -0.12 18.26 9.78
N GLY A 51 -0.11 17.27 10.67
CA GLY A 51 -0.75 17.31 12.00
C GLY A 51 -2.22 16.90 12.02
N GLU A 52 -2.87 16.75 10.86
CA GLU A 52 -4.28 16.40 10.77
C GLU A 52 -4.54 14.93 11.09
N VAL A 53 -5.64 14.65 11.81
CA VAL A 53 -6.11 13.29 12.10
C VAL A 53 -7.02 12.84 10.97
N VAL A 54 -6.75 11.66 10.42
CA VAL A 54 -7.48 11.10 9.28
C VAL A 54 -8.03 9.73 9.63
N ALA A 55 -9.20 9.41 9.09
CA ALA A 55 -9.82 8.11 9.23
C ALA A 55 -9.40 7.16 8.11
N VAL A 56 -9.47 5.85 8.37
CA VAL A 56 -9.23 4.81 7.36
C VAL A 56 -10.11 5.03 6.12
N GLY A 57 -9.49 4.95 4.94
CA GLY A 57 -10.14 5.14 3.64
C GLY A 57 -10.34 6.60 3.20
N GLN A 58 -10.07 7.59 4.05
CA GLN A 58 -10.13 9.01 3.71
C GLN A 58 -9.14 9.34 2.58
N VAL A 59 -9.58 10.12 1.60
CA VAL A 59 -8.73 10.56 0.48
C VAL A 59 -7.80 11.67 0.96
N LEU A 60 -6.49 11.43 0.83
CA LEU A 60 -5.44 12.35 1.24
C LEU A 60 -5.00 13.23 0.06
N LEU A 61 -4.89 12.62 -1.11
CA LEU A 61 -4.40 13.24 -2.34
C LEU A 61 -5.07 12.60 -3.57
N GLU A 62 -5.31 13.42 -4.60
CA GLU A 62 -5.83 12.99 -5.90
C GLU A 62 -4.90 13.42 -7.03
N THR A 63 -4.58 12.49 -7.93
CA THR A 63 -3.89 12.76 -9.19
C THR A 63 -4.87 12.84 -10.37
N ASP A 64 -4.41 13.38 -11.50
CA ASP A 64 -5.23 13.44 -12.71
C ASP A 64 -5.56 12.02 -13.21
N ALA A 65 -6.85 11.68 -13.12
CA ALA A 65 -7.37 10.37 -13.46
C ALA A 65 -7.95 10.28 -14.88
N ARG A 66 -7.98 11.37 -15.67
CA ARG A 66 -8.70 11.41 -16.95
C ARG A 66 -8.27 10.31 -17.93
N LEU A 67 -6.97 10.04 -18.00
CA LEU A 67 -6.44 8.96 -18.83
C LEU A 67 -6.87 7.58 -18.35
N LEU A 68 -6.92 7.37 -17.03
CA LEU A 68 -7.33 6.11 -16.41
C LEU A 68 -8.83 5.88 -16.56
N GLU A 69 -9.64 6.93 -16.44
CA GLU A 69 -11.08 6.90 -16.71
C GLU A 69 -11.38 6.54 -18.16
N ALA A 70 -10.64 7.12 -19.11
CA ALA A 70 -10.75 6.78 -20.53
C ALA A 70 -10.38 5.32 -20.80
N LYS A 71 -9.30 4.82 -20.19
CA LYS A 71 -8.90 3.39 -20.28
C LYS A 71 -9.94 2.46 -19.69
N LEU A 72 -10.50 2.79 -18.54
CA LEU A 72 -11.58 2.02 -17.92
C LEU A 72 -12.83 2.01 -18.81
N SER A 73 -13.19 3.14 -19.40
CA SER A 73 -14.30 3.23 -20.35
C SER A 73 -14.08 2.33 -21.58
N ALA A 74 -12.87 2.33 -22.14
CA ALA A 74 -12.50 1.47 -23.26
C ALA A 74 -12.55 -0.02 -22.88
N ALA A 75 -12.02 -0.40 -21.71
CA ALA A 75 -12.07 -1.77 -21.22
C ALA A 75 -13.53 -2.26 -21.02
N ARG A 76 -14.40 -1.40 -20.49
CA ARG A 76 -15.83 -1.70 -20.35
C ARG A 76 -16.52 -1.90 -21.69
N ALA A 77 -16.22 -1.05 -22.69
CA ALA A 77 -16.75 -1.22 -24.05
C ALA A 77 -16.30 -2.55 -24.67
N ASN A 78 -15.03 -2.93 -24.51
CA ASN A 78 -14.51 -4.21 -24.98
C ASN A 78 -15.18 -5.42 -24.29
N LEU A 79 -15.51 -5.30 -22.99
CA LEU A 79 -16.28 -6.32 -22.28
C LEU A 79 -17.69 -6.48 -22.85
N GLU A 80 -18.38 -5.38 -23.15
CA GLU A 80 -19.71 -5.43 -23.78
C GLU A 80 -19.65 -6.04 -25.18
N GLU A 81 -18.65 -5.68 -26.00
CA GLU A 81 -18.43 -6.32 -27.30
C GLU A 81 -18.20 -7.84 -27.16
N ALA A 82 -17.36 -8.26 -26.21
CA ALA A 82 -17.10 -9.68 -25.95
C ALA A 82 -18.36 -10.42 -25.50
N ARG A 83 -19.22 -9.79 -24.69
CA ARG A 83 -20.51 -10.36 -24.26
C ARG A 83 -21.47 -10.56 -25.43
N VAL A 84 -21.56 -9.60 -26.35
CA VAL A 84 -22.38 -9.72 -27.56
C VAL A 84 -21.90 -10.90 -28.41
N ARG A 85 -20.59 -11.03 -28.62
CA ARG A 85 -20.00 -12.15 -29.37
C ARG A 85 -20.21 -13.50 -28.69
N LEU A 86 -20.12 -13.57 -27.36
CA LEU A 86 -20.45 -14.78 -26.60
C LEU A 86 -21.91 -15.18 -26.82
N ALA A 87 -22.84 -14.24 -26.71
CA ALA A 87 -24.26 -14.51 -26.91
C ALA A 87 -24.56 -15.00 -28.34
N GLU A 88 -23.84 -14.49 -29.34
CA GLU A 88 -23.93 -14.98 -30.72
C GLU A 88 -23.41 -16.41 -30.87
N ALA A 89 -22.20 -16.68 -30.39
CA ALA A 89 -21.58 -18.00 -30.44
C ALA A 89 -22.38 -19.05 -29.65
N GLU A 90 -22.98 -18.67 -28.52
CA GLU A 90 -23.86 -19.54 -27.74
C GLU A 90 -25.14 -19.90 -28.51
N ARG A 91 -25.75 -18.92 -29.20
CA ARG A 91 -26.92 -19.20 -30.06
C ARG A 91 -26.58 -20.12 -31.22
N GLU A 92 -25.42 -19.94 -31.83
CA GLU A 92 -24.95 -20.78 -32.93
C GLU A 92 -24.63 -22.20 -32.47
N HIS A 93 -23.89 -22.35 -31.36
CA HIS A 93 -23.62 -23.65 -30.76
C HIS A 93 -24.92 -24.40 -30.41
N ARG A 94 -25.90 -23.72 -29.80
CA ARG A 94 -27.21 -24.33 -29.50
C ARG A 94 -27.96 -24.78 -30.76
N ARG A 95 -27.99 -23.95 -31.82
CA ARG A 95 -28.59 -24.35 -33.10
C ARG A 95 -27.90 -25.58 -33.69
N ASN A 96 -26.57 -25.60 -33.66
CA ASN A 96 -25.78 -26.68 -34.23
C ASN A 96 -25.93 -27.98 -33.42
N GLN A 97 -26.09 -27.89 -32.10
CA GLN A 97 -26.47 -29.01 -31.24
C GLN A 97 -27.82 -29.59 -31.68
N GLU A 98 -28.85 -28.75 -31.85
CA GLU A 98 -30.19 -29.21 -32.28
C GLU A 98 -30.19 -29.86 -33.67
N LEU A 99 -29.37 -29.36 -34.61
CA LEU A 99 -29.23 -29.94 -35.95
C LEU A 99 -28.44 -31.26 -35.95
N TYR A 100 -27.43 -31.38 -35.08
CA TYR A 100 -26.68 -32.61 -34.88
C TYR A 100 -27.56 -33.70 -34.27
N ASP A 101 -28.38 -33.36 -33.27
CA ASP A 101 -29.33 -34.29 -32.65
C ASP A 101 -30.37 -34.83 -33.64
N ARG A 102 -30.69 -34.05 -34.68
CA ARG A 102 -31.53 -34.46 -35.82
C ARG A 102 -30.77 -35.20 -36.92
N THR A 103 -29.48 -35.46 -36.73
CA THR A 103 -28.57 -36.13 -37.68
C THR A 103 -28.43 -35.37 -39.01
N VAL A 104 -28.58 -34.04 -38.99
CA VAL A 104 -28.46 -33.17 -40.18
C VAL A 104 -27.07 -32.52 -40.28
N LEU A 105 -26.41 -32.31 -39.13
CA LEU A 105 -25.09 -31.66 -39.05
C LEU A 105 -23.97 -32.68 -38.82
N SER A 106 -22.78 -32.41 -39.34
CA SER A 106 -21.60 -33.25 -39.07
C SER A 106 -21.05 -33.03 -37.66
N GLU A 107 -20.41 -34.04 -37.08
CA GLU A 107 -19.73 -33.92 -35.77
C GLU A 107 -18.64 -32.83 -35.80
N ARG A 108 -17.93 -32.71 -36.92
CA ARG A 108 -16.90 -31.69 -37.12
C ARG A 108 -17.45 -30.27 -36.97
N ASP A 109 -18.62 -30.00 -37.55
CA ASP A 109 -19.22 -28.66 -37.50
C ASP A 109 -19.75 -28.34 -36.09
N LEU A 110 -20.29 -29.34 -35.38
CA LEU A 110 -20.67 -29.19 -33.97
C LEU A 110 -19.45 -28.86 -33.10
N GLN A 111 -18.34 -29.60 -33.25
CA GLN A 111 -17.10 -29.37 -32.52
C GLN A 111 -16.51 -27.98 -32.82
N LEU A 112 -16.60 -27.50 -34.06
CA LEU A 112 -16.17 -26.15 -34.43
C LEU A 112 -17.00 -25.10 -33.70
N ALA A 113 -18.32 -25.22 -33.71
CA ALA A 113 -19.21 -24.29 -33.01
C ALA A 113 -19.01 -24.31 -31.49
N GLU A 114 -18.76 -25.47 -30.89
CA GLU A 114 -18.41 -25.59 -29.47
C GLU A 114 -17.08 -24.90 -29.16
N ALA A 115 -16.06 -25.09 -30.00
CA ALA A 115 -14.77 -24.43 -29.85
C ALA A 115 -14.89 -22.90 -29.94
N GLU A 116 -15.70 -22.38 -30.86
CA GLU A 116 -15.97 -20.95 -31.01
C GLU A 116 -16.71 -20.38 -29.80
N TRP A 117 -17.73 -21.08 -29.28
CA TRP A 117 -18.42 -20.70 -28.06
C TRP A 117 -17.48 -20.63 -26.85
N ARG A 118 -16.66 -21.66 -26.64
CA ARG A 118 -15.64 -21.69 -25.58
C ARG A 118 -14.61 -20.57 -25.75
N ALA A 119 -14.18 -20.29 -26.97
CA ALA A 119 -13.27 -19.17 -27.25
C ALA A 119 -13.91 -17.82 -26.92
N ALA A 120 -15.19 -17.61 -27.27
CA ALA A 120 -15.91 -16.40 -26.92
C ALA A 120 -16.10 -16.24 -25.41
N LEU A 121 -16.35 -17.34 -24.69
CA LEU A 121 -16.42 -17.34 -23.22
C LEU A 121 -15.11 -16.87 -22.60
N ASN A 122 -13.98 -17.43 -23.06
CA ASN A 122 -12.66 -17.03 -22.58
C ASN A 122 -12.35 -15.55 -22.88
N ARG A 123 -12.82 -15.01 -24.01
CA ARG A 123 -12.68 -13.58 -24.32
C ARG A 123 -13.44 -12.70 -23.34
N VAL A 124 -14.64 -13.10 -22.91
CA VAL A 124 -15.39 -12.37 -21.88
C VAL A 124 -14.62 -12.37 -20.56
N GLU A 125 -14.07 -13.50 -20.13
CA GLU A 125 -13.29 -13.56 -18.89
C GLU A 125 -12.01 -12.70 -18.97
N ALA A 126 -11.31 -12.72 -20.11
CA ALA A 126 -10.17 -11.84 -20.32
C ALA A 126 -10.56 -10.35 -20.26
N ALA A 127 -11.67 -9.96 -20.91
CA ALA A 127 -12.14 -8.59 -20.88
C ALA A 127 -12.62 -8.15 -19.48
N LYS A 128 -13.23 -9.06 -18.69
CA LYS A 128 -13.56 -8.80 -17.28
C LYS A 128 -12.31 -8.53 -16.45
N ALA A 129 -11.26 -9.34 -16.62
CA ALA A 129 -10.00 -9.16 -15.92
C ALA A 129 -9.37 -7.80 -16.25
N GLU A 130 -9.44 -7.38 -17.52
CA GLU A 130 -8.96 -6.07 -17.96
C GLU A 130 -9.73 -4.92 -17.30
N VAL A 131 -11.07 -5.01 -17.20
CA VAL A 131 -11.87 -4.03 -16.47
C VAL A 131 -11.42 -3.92 -15.01
N VAL A 132 -11.23 -5.05 -14.32
CA VAL A 132 -10.75 -5.07 -12.93
C VAL A 132 -9.36 -4.42 -12.82
N ALA A 133 -8.46 -4.69 -13.75
CA ALA A 133 -7.13 -4.08 -13.78
C ALA A 133 -7.22 -2.55 -13.91
N GLN A 134 -8.05 -2.04 -14.82
CA GLN A 134 -8.24 -0.60 -15.00
C GLN A 134 -8.97 0.08 -13.82
N GLU A 135 -9.89 -0.63 -13.15
CA GLU A 135 -10.51 -0.14 -11.92
C GLU A 135 -9.50 0.00 -10.77
N ARG A 136 -8.57 -0.95 -10.65
CA ARG A 136 -7.47 -0.86 -9.66
C ARG A 136 -6.52 0.28 -9.99
N ALA A 137 -6.15 0.44 -11.27
CA ALA A 137 -5.31 1.54 -11.71
C ALA A 137 -5.98 2.90 -11.40
N LEU A 138 -7.28 3.04 -11.66
CA LEU A 138 -8.06 4.22 -11.29
C LEU A 138 -8.09 4.43 -9.77
N ALA A 139 -8.27 3.38 -8.97
CA ALA A 139 -8.25 3.49 -7.52
C ALA A 139 -6.89 4.00 -6.99
N TRP A 140 -5.77 3.59 -7.60
CA TRP A 140 -4.42 4.06 -7.25
C TRP A 140 -4.11 5.50 -7.65
N SER A 141 -4.95 6.15 -8.46
CA SER A 141 -4.86 7.60 -8.70
C SER A 141 -5.16 8.44 -7.46
N ARG A 142 -5.78 7.82 -6.43
CA ARG A 142 -6.12 8.49 -5.18
C ARG A 142 -5.38 7.82 -4.04
N ILE A 143 -4.62 8.60 -3.28
CA ILE A 143 -4.01 8.11 -2.04
C ILE A 143 -5.08 8.15 -0.95
N ARG A 144 -5.30 7.00 -0.32
CA ARG A 144 -6.19 6.85 0.83
C ARG A 144 -5.43 6.43 2.07
N ALA A 145 -5.91 6.83 3.24
CA ALA A 145 -5.37 6.38 4.51
C ALA A 145 -5.57 4.86 4.69
N PRO A 146 -4.51 4.04 4.84
CA PRO A 146 -4.64 2.61 5.13
C PRO A 146 -5.17 2.27 6.53
N PHE A 147 -5.06 3.21 7.48
CA PHE A 147 -5.51 3.05 8.87
C PHE A 147 -5.81 4.43 9.47
N ASP A 148 -6.48 4.45 10.63
CA ASP A 148 -6.74 5.69 11.38
C ASP A 148 -5.43 6.23 11.97
N GLY A 149 -5.10 7.48 11.65
CA GLY A 149 -3.75 7.99 11.89
C GLY A 149 -3.65 9.50 11.88
N ARG A 150 -2.44 9.99 12.08
CA ARG A 150 -2.11 11.41 11.92
C ARG A 150 -1.13 11.59 10.77
N ILE A 151 -1.36 12.61 9.96
CA ILE A 151 -0.44 13.01 8.90
C ILE A 151 0.79 13.64 9.52
N VAL A 152 1.95 13.06 9.25
CA VAL A 152 3.25 13.57 9.73
C VAL A 152 3.77 14.63 8.77
N ALA A 153 3.77 14.32 7.48
CA ALA A 153 4.23 15.23 6.43
C ALA A 153 3.48 15.00 5.12
N VAL A 154 3.34 16.07 4.34
CA VAL A 154 2.82 16.05 2.97
C VAL A 154 3.86 16.72 2.09
N TYR A 155 4.39 15.98 1.12
CA TYR A 155 5.47 16.46 0.25
C TYR A 155 4.93 16.97 -1.10
N ALA A 156 3.76 16.49 -1.51
CA ALA A 156 3.17 16.80 -2.80
C ALA A 156 2.41 18.13 -2.81
N ARG A 157 2.46 18.85 -3.93
CA ARG A 157 1.69 20.09 -4.12
C ARG A 157 0.70 19.99 -5.28
N PRO A 158 -0.47 20.65 -5.22
CA PRO A 158 -1.36 20.76 -6.38
C PRO A 158 -0.62 21.35 -7.60
N GLY A 159 -0.79 20.73 -8.76
CA GLY A 159 -0.11 21.09 -10.02
C GLY A 159 1.27 20.45 -10.21
N GLU A 160 1.83 19.80 -9.19
CA GLU A 160 3.12 19.12 -9.29
C GLU A 160 3.01 17.83 -10.11
N MET A 161 3.97 17.59 -11.01
CA MET A 161 4.03 16.37 -11.81
C MET A 161 4.75 15.27 -11.04
N ILE A 162 4.07 14.16 -10.79
CA ILE A 162 4.69 12.98 -10.18
C ILE A 162 5.46 12.20 -11.26
N GLN A 163 6.74 11.98 -11.03
CA GLN A 163 7.59 11.12 -11.86
C GLN A 163 8.02 9.92 -11.05
N THR A 164 7.74 8.71 -11.56
CA THR A 164 8.09 7.45 -10.89
C THR A 164 9.23 6.70 -11.57
N ALA A 165 9.67 7.16 -12.76
CA ALA A 165 10.69 6.50 -13.56
C ALA A 165 12.06 6.32 -12.86
N CYS A 166 12.51 7.30 -12.06
CA CYS A 166 13.83 7.24 -11.40
C CYS A 166 13.75 6.77 -9.94
N GLN A 167 12.71 7.18 -9.22
CA GLN A 167 12.47 6.84 -7.82
C GLN A 167 10.98 7.02 -7.51
N VAL A 168 10.43 6.21 -6.61
CA VAL A 168 9.05 6.36 -6.13
C VAL A 168 9.04 7.47 -5.07
N PRO A 169 8.47 8.66 -5.36
CA PRO A 169 8.50 9.77 -4.42
C PRO A 169 7.56 9.49 -3.24
N VAL A 170 7.97 9.84 -2.03
CA VAL A 170 7.07 9.82 -0.88
C VAL A 170 6.17 11.05 -0.97
N LEU A 171 4.85 10.85 -1.02
CA LEU A 171 3.90 11.94 -1.18
C LEU A 171 3.25 12.33 0.14
N VAL A 172 2.95 11.34 0.98
CA VAL A 172 2.36 11.53 2.31
C VAL A 172 3.01 10.57 3.30
N GLU A 173 3.34 11.07 4.49
CA GLU A 173 3.77 10.24 5.63
C GLU A 173 2.69 10.26 6.71
N MET A 174 2.36 9.07 7.20
CA MET A 174 1.30 8.88 8.19
C MET A 174 1.80 7.98 9.32
N ALA A 175 1.43 8.34 10.55
CA ALA A 175 1.69 7.56 11.76
C ALA A 175 0.37 7.06 12.37
N ALA A 176 0.40 5.88 13.00
CA ALA A 176 -0.76 5.37 13.74
C ALA A 176 -1.04 6.26 14.95
N ALA A 177 -2.30 6.65 15.14
CA ALA A 177 -2.68 7.68 16.10
C ALA A 177 -2.73 7.13 17.53
N ASP A 178 -1.58 6.88 18.17
CA ASP A 178 -1.42 6.63 19.61
C ASP A 178 -0.05 6.04 20.03
N ALA A 179 0.81 5.66 19.09
CA ALA A 179 2.07 5.00 19.39
C ALA A 179 3.28 5.90 19.06
N MET A 180 3.94 6.40 20.10
CA MET A 180 5.26 7.02 20.01
C MET A 180 6.26 6.14 20.72
N ALA A 181 7.42 5.91 20.11
CA ALA A 181 8.53 5.21 20.71
C ALA A 181 9.56 6.23 21.24
N ALA A 182 10.00 6.04 22.48
CA ALA A 182 11.16 6.76 23.01
C ALA A 182 12.42 5.99 22.62
N VAL A 183 13.20 6.57 21.70
CA VAL A 183 14.46 5.99 21.22
C VAL A 183 15.60 6.73 21.91
N PHE A 184 16.42 6.00 22.66
CA PHE A 184 17.65 6.53 23.23
C PHE A 184 18.82 5.62 22.84
N ASP A 185 19.99 6.22 22.68
CA ASP A 185 21.22 5.45 22.52
C ASP A 185 21.76 5.11 23.91
N TRP A 186 22.06 3.84 24.14
CA TRP A 186 22.62 3.40 25.41
C TRP A 186 24.15 3.37 25.30
N PRO A 187 24.87 4.27 26.00
CA PRO A 187 26.32 4.27 25.96
C PRO A 187 26.83 2.96 26.59
N GLN A 188 27.36 2.07 25.74
CA GLN A 188 28.01 0.83 26.16
C GLN A 188 29.39 1.17 26.72
N ASP A 189 29.63 0.92 28.01
CA ASP A 189 30.94 1.18 28.66
C ASP A 189 32.05 0.20 28.18
N ARG A 190 31.70 -0.81 27.37
CA ARG A 190 32.63 -1.63 26.57
C ARG A 190 31.97 -2.12 25.27
N PRO A 191 32.66 -2.04 24.11
CA PRO A 191 32.12 -2.57 22.87
C PRO A 191 32.25 -4.11 22.85
N THR A 192 31.14 -4.82 22.98
CA THR A 192 31.03 -6.23 22.56
C THR A 192 30.20 -6.33 21.28
N PRO A 193 30.55 -7.21 20.32
CA PRO A 193 29.76 -7.41 19.11
C PRO A 193 28.33 -7.87 19.46
N GLY A 194 27.31 -7.10 19.05
CA GLY A 194 25.89 -7.46 19.22
C GLY A 194 25.07 -6.59 20.19
N SER A 195 25.46 -5.34 20.44
CA SER A 195 24.72 -4.42 21.31
C SER A 195 23.28 -4.17 20.83
N VAL A 196 22.32 -4.62 21.62
CA VAL A 196 20.88 -4.47 21.40
C VAL A 196 20.47 -3.00 21.58
N LYS A 197 19.81 -2.42 20.57
CA LYS A 197 19.01 -1.20 20.71
C LYS A 197 17.80 -1.54 21.59
N GLY A 198 17.74 -1.02 22.81
CA GLY A 198 16.55 -1.12 23.64
C GLY A 198 15.52 -0.10 23.16
N VAL A 199 14.40 -0.56 22.62
CA VAL A 199 13.21 0.28 22.34
C VAL A 199 12.28 0.12 23.54
N PHE A 200 12.01 1.21 24.27
CA PHE A 200 10.99 1.19 25.32
C PHE A 200 9.65 1.62 24.69
N LEU A 201 8.70 0.68 24.62
CA LEU A 201 7.34 0.95 24.17
C LEU A 201 6.57 1.60 25.33
N GLY A 202 6.55 2.93 25.38
CA GLY A 202 5.73 3.69 26.31
C GLY A 202 4.60 4.38 25.56
N ARG A 203 3.34 4.22 25.98
CA ARG A 203 2.25 5.06 25.46
C ARG A 203 2.42 6.48 26.01
N ALA A 204 3.10 7.34 25.25
CA ALA A 204 3.11 8.76 25.55
C ALA A 204 1.79 9.37 25.05
N ARG A 205 0.90 9.74 25.99
CA ARG A 205 -0.16 10.70 25.70
C ARG A 205 0.45 12.09 25.77
N GLU A 206 0.44 12.81 24.66
CA GLU A 206 0.76 14.23 24.64
C GLU A 206 -0.28 14.98 25.49
N ALA A 207 0.18 15.79 26.44
CA ALA A 207 -0.71 16.61 27.26
C ALA A 207 -1.35 17.71 26.39
N ALA A 208 -2.66 17.90 26.56
CA ALA A 208 -3.51 18.80 25.81
C ALA A 208 -3.12 20.28 25.91
#